data_AF-A0A9W9UY54-F1
#
_entry.id   AF-A0A9W9UY54-F1
#
_cell.length_a   1.000
_cell.length_b   1.000
_cell.length_c   1.000
_cell.angle_alpha   90.00
_cell.angle_beta   90.00
_cell.angle_gamma   90.00
#
_symmetry.space_group_name_H-M   'P 1'
#
loop_
_entity.id
_entity.type
_entity.pdbx_description
1 polymer ?
#
loop_
_entity_poly.entity_id
_entity_poly.type
_entity_poly.pdbx_seq_one_letter_code
_entity_poly.pdbx_strand_id
1 'polypeptide(L)'
;MEDRPTLTNPRFTLELEFVSSLANPYYLSHLAVTYPNLLGISRADDDDDSSSPDAQAFAAYLAYLYSYWKTPEYSQFLTHPGPTLRALRLLQEDNFRRDIILPQVIEGLAGVSVPEPVQTETDPTDEKQDDPNGKT
;
A
#
# COMPACT_ATOMS: atom_id res chain seq x y z
N MET A 1 27.18 23.49 4.06
CA MET A 1 27.00 23.38 5.53
C MET A 1 26.06 22.20 5.69
N GLU A 2 26.65 21.02 5.62
CA GLU A 2 25.95 19.74 5.63
C GLU A 2 25.28 19.56 6.99
N ASP A 3 23.96 19.76 7.03
CA ASP A 3 23.14 19.35 8.15
C ASP A 3 23.19 17.83 8.23
N ARG A 4 24.10 17.32 9.06
CA ARG A 4 24.17 15.90 9.40
C ARG A 4 22.80 15.51 9.97
N PRO A 5 22.11 14.48 9.45
CA PRO A 5 20.87 14.01 10.04
C PRO A 5 21.14 13.63 11.49
N THR A 6 20.64 14.47 12.39
CA THR A 6 20.77 14.27 13.82
C THR A 6 19.37 14.17 14.39
N LEU A 7 19.14 13.14 15.20
CA LEU A 7 17.87 12.89 15.90
C LEU A 7 17.44 14.05 16.83
N THR A 8 18.29 15.06 16.99
CA THR A 8 18.01 16.31 17.69
C THR A 8 17.18 17.30 16.87
N ASN A 9 17.06 17.13 15.55
CA ASN A 9 16.23 18.00 14.73
C ASN A 9 14.76 17.54 14.79
N PRO A 10 13.84 18.37 15.33
CA PRO A 10 12.45 17.96 15.53
C PRO A 10 11.73 17.67 14.20
N ARG A 11 12.09 18.37 13.12
CA ARG A 11 11.53 18.13 11.79
C ARG A 11 11.94 16.76 11.26
N PHE A 12 13.20 16.39 11.42
CA PHE A 12 13.70 15.08 11.00
C PHE A 12 12.95 13.95 11.71
N THR A 13 12.77 14.06 13.02
CA THR A 13 12.03 13.05 13.80
C THR A 13 10.58 12.93 13.37
N LEU A 14 9.88 14.07 13.15
CA LEU A 14 8.51 14.06 12.65
C LEU A 14 8.39 13.45 11.24
N GLU A 15 9.31 13.81 10.33
CA GLU A 15 9.35 13.24 8.99
C GLU A 15 9.65 11.72 9.04
N LEU A 16 10.54 11.29 9.93
CA LEU A 16 10.89 9.88 10.12
C LEU A 16 9.70 9.07 10.64
N GLU A 17 9.02 9.55 11.68
CA GLU A 17 7.83 8.90 12.24
C GLU A 17 6.71 8.81 11.22
N PHE A 18 6.46 9.91 10.50
CA PHE A 18 5.48 9.95 9.43
C PHE A 18 5.81 8.93 8.33
N VAL A 19 7.03 8.95 7.80
CA VAL A 19 7.46 8.04 6.72
C VAL A 19 7.46 6.59 7.18
N SER A 20 7.81 6.34 8.44
CA SER A 20 7.72 5.00 9.03
C SER A 20 6.28 4.52 9.14
N SER A 21 5.33 5.41 9.45
CA SER A 21 3.90 5.05 9.50
C SER A 21 3.32 4.65 8.13
N LEU A 22 3.87 5.19 7.03
CA LEU A 22 3.48 4.82 5.67
C LEU A 22 3.85 3.37 5.30
N ALA A 23 4.74 2.72 6.05
CA ALA A 23 5.01 1.29 5.88
C ALA A 23 3.79 0.42 6.23
N ASN A 24 2.87 0.94 7.06
CA ASN A 24 1.69 0.21 7.47
C ASN A 24 0.54 0.42 6.44
N PRO A 25 0.12 -0.64 5.71
CA PRO A 25 -0.92 -0.52 4.69
C PRO A 25 -2.28 -0.08 5.26
N TYR A 26 -2.60 -0.44 6.50
CA TYR A 26 -3.84 -0.03 7.16
C TYR A 26 -3.87 1.47 7.47
N TYR A 27 -2.70 2.07 7.74
CA TYR A 27 -2.61 3.51 7.95
C TYR A 27 -2.88 4.28 6.65
N LEU A 28 -2.38 3.76 5.52
CA LEU A 28 -2.65 4.37 4.23
C LEU A 28 -4.12 4.28 3.83
N SER A 29 -4.79 3.15 4.11
CA SER A 29 -6.23 3.00 3.96
C SER A 29 -6.99 4.02 4.82
N HIS A 30 -6.59 4.18 6.08
CA HIS A 30 -7.16 5.18 6.97
C HIS A 30 -6.98 6.62 6.46
N LEU A 31 -5.81 6.94 5.88
CA LEU A 31 -5.58 8.25 5.25
C LEU A 31 -6.52 8.49 4.06
N ALA A 32 -6.74 7.47 3.22
CA ALA A 32 -7.62 7.58 2.07
C ALA A 32 -9.09 7.79 2.47
N VAL A 33 -9.56 7.13 3.53
CA VAL A 33 -10.93 7.29 4.04
C VAL A 33 -11.11 8.61 4.79
N THR A 34 -10.13 9.00 5.61
CA THR A 34 -10.24 10.18 6.48
C THR A 34 -9.98 11.49 5.74
N TYR A 35 -9.06 11.46 4.76
CA TYR A 35 -8.62 12.65 4.03
C TYR A 35 -8.67 12.45 2.50
N PRO A 36 -9.83 12.10 1.92
CA PRO A 36 -9.93 11.83 0.49
C PRO A 36 -9.64 13.06 -0.37
N ASN A 37 -9.92 14.27 0.14
CA ASN A 37 -9.57 15.54 -0.52
C ASN A 37 -8.07 15.84 -0.52
N LEU A 38 -7.32 15.35 0.48
CA LEU A 38 -5.88 15.54 0.60
C LEU A 38 -5.12 14.60 -0.35
N LEU A 39 -5.63 13.38 -0.54
CA LEU A 39 -5.07 12.43 -1.50
C LEU A 39 -5.57 12.68 -2.94
N GLY A 40 -6.50 13.61 -3.15
CA GLY A 40 -7.07 13.90 -4.47
C GLY A 40 -8.05 12.83 -4.97
N ILE A 41 -8.63 12.02 -4.08
CA ILE A 41 -9.55 10.91 -4.41
C ILE A 41 -10.96 11.42 -4.73
N SER A 42 -11.45 12.41 -3.98
CA SER A 42 -12.85 12.89 -4.03
C SER A 42 -13.26 13.64 -5.30
N ARG A 43 -12.35 13.95 -6.23
CA ARG A 43 -12.66 14.70 -7.45
C ARG A 43 -12.73 13.76 -8.65
N ALA A 44 -13.89 13.13 -8.83
CA ALA A 44 -14.17 12.31 -10.01
C ALA A 44 -15.05 13.05 -11.05
N ASP A 45 -15.72 14.15 -10.67
CA ASP A 45 -16.85 14.67 -11.45
C ASP A 45 -16.71 16.13 -11.94
N ASP A 46 -15.61 16.84 -11.64
CA ASP A 46 -15.38 18.21 -12.13
C ASP A 46 -14.23 18.22 -13.14
N ASP A 47 -14.53 18.57 -14.40
CA ASP A 47 -13.61 18.84 -15.52
C ASP A 47 -12.70 20.08 -15.29
N ASP A 48 -12.40 20.40 -14.03
CA ASP A 48 -11.44 21.43 -13.65
C ASP A 48 -10.12 20.74 -13.31
N ASP A 49 -9.14 20.88 -14.22
CA ASP A 49 -7.76 20.37 -14.14
C ASP A 49 -6.99 20.90 -12.90
N SER A 50 -7.65 21.72 -12.07
CA SER A 50 -7.12 22.20 -10.79
C SER A 50 -7.41 21.19 -9.66
N SER A 51 -6.50 20.23 -9.50
CA SER A 51 -6.37 19.51 -8.22
C SER A 51 -6.34 20.52 -7.07
N SER A 52 -6.95 20.19 -5.92
CA SER A 52 -6.94 21.12 -4.78
C SER A 52 -5.50 21.53 -4.45
N PRO A 53 -5.25 22.80 -4.08
CA PRO A 53 -3.90 23.25 -3.76
C PRO A 53 -3.27 22.40 -2.65
N ASP A 54 -4.08 21.89 -1.72
CA ASP A 54 -3.65 21.00 -0.65
C ASP A 54 -3.23 19.62 -1.15
N ALA A 55 -3.97 19.01 -2.10
CA ALA A 55 -3.59 17.73 -2.68
C ALA A 55 -2.30 17.84 -3.50
N GLN A 56 -2.15 18.94 -4.25
CA GLN A 56 -0.93 19.21 -5.00
C GLN A 56 0.28 19.42 -4.08
N ALA A 57 0.11 20.19 -2.99
CA ALA A 57 1.15 20.40 -1.99
C ALA A 57 1.52 19.08 -1.29
N PHE A 58 0.54 18.24 -0.98
CA PHE A 58 0.76 16.93 -0.36
C PHE A 58 1.50 15.98 -1.30
N ALA A 59 1.11 15.89 -2.58
CA ALA A 59 1.82 15.09 -3.57
C ALA A 59 3.29 15.53 -3.73
N ALA A 60 3.53 16.85 -3.80
CA ALA A 60 4.88 17.40 -3.84
C ALA A 60 5.69 17.07 -2.58
N TYR A 61 5.05 17.10 -1.41
CA TYR A 61 5.68 16.72 -0.15
C TYR A 61 6.05 15.24 -0.11
N LEU A 62 5.17 14.35 -0.58
CA LEU A 62 5.50 12.93 -0.71
C LEU A 62 6.65 12.68 -1.69
N ALA A 63 6.74 13.47 -2.77
CA ALA A 63 7.84 13.37 -3.73
C ALA A 63 9.17 13.80 -3.11
N TYR A 64 9.16 14.88 -2.33
CA TYR A 64 10.29 15.30 -1.49
C TYR A 64 10.73 14.16 -0.57
N LEU A 65 9.79 13.58 0.21
CA LEU A 65 10.10 12.48 1.13
C LEU A 65 10.68 11.27 0.39
N TYR A 66 10.12 10.87 -0.75
CA TYR A 66 10.67 9.77 -1.54
C TYR A 66 12.11 10.03 -1.99
N SER A 67 12.40 11.25 -2.50
CA SER A 67 13.76 11.60 -2.93
C SER A 67 14.76 11.64 -1.78
N TYR A 68 14.34 12.17 -0.63
CA TYR A 68 15.17 12.34 0.55
C TYR A 68 15.47 11.00 1.22
N TRP A 69 14.45 10.19 1.52
CA TRP A 69 14.61 8.92 2.24
C TRP A 69 15.15 7.77 1.38
N LYS A 70 15.24 7.95 0.06
CA LYS A 70 15.86 6.97 -0.86
C LYS A 70 17.38 6.97 -0.77
N THR A 71 18.02 8.05 -0.33
CA THR A 71 19.48 8.07 -0.26
C THR A 71 19.99 7.25 0.93
N PRO A 72 21.13 6.55 0.80
CA PRO A 72 21.61 5.62 1.82
C PRO A 72 21.91 6.30 3.17
N GLU A 73 22.22 7.59 3.15
CA GLU A 73 22.51 8.40 4.35
C GLU A 73 21.30 8.53 5.28
N TYR A 74 20.08 8.53 4.72
CA TYR A 74 18.84 8.68 5.49
C TYR A 74 18.07 7.37 5.61
N SER A 75 18.14 6.50 4.60
CA SER A 75 17.42 5.21 4.62
C SER A 75 17.84 4.30 5.76
N GLN A 76 19.06 4.48 6.31
CA GLN A 76 19.56 3.72 7.47
C GLN A 76 18.74 3.91 8.75
N PHE A 77 17.99 5.01 8.86
CA PHE A 77 17.13 5.27 10.02
C PHE A 77 15.74 4.63 9.91
N LEU A 78 15.37 4.13 8.72
CA LEU A 78 14.10 3.46 8.50
C LEU A 78 14.15 2.02 9.01
N THR A 79 13.16 1.63 9.83
CA THR A 79 13.01 0.25 10.29
C THR A 79 12.70 -0.71 9.13
N HIS A 80 11.90 -0.24 8.16
CA HIS A 80 11.43 -1.03 7.02
C HIS A 80 11.58 -0.25 5.70
N PRO A 81 12.82 -0.05 5.20
CA PRO A 81 13.07 0.79 4.03
C PRO A 81 12.34 0.30 2.77
N GLY A 82 12.22 -1.01 2.57
CA GLY A 82 11.51 -1.57 1.41
C GLY A 82 10.02 -1.20 1.37
N PRO A 83 9.21 -1.61 2.37
CA PRO A 83 7.78 -1.27 2.45
C PRO A 83 7.52 0.23 2.42
N THR A 84 8.30 1.01 3.17
CA THR A 84 8.19 2.48 3.20
C THR A 84 8.41 3.11 1.83
N LEU A 85 9.51 2.78 1.16
CA LEU A 85 9.84 3.35 -0.15
C LEU A 85 8.86 2.87 -1.22
N ARG A 86 8.37 1.63 -1.11
CA ARG A 86 7.31 1.12 -1.99
C ARG A 86 6.03 1.92 -1.81
N ALA A 87 5.58 2.12 -0.58
CA ALA A 87 4.37 2.90 -0.28
C ALA A 87 4.49 4.34 -0.79
N LEU A 88 5.61 5.01 -0.53
CA LEU A 88 5.88 6.38 -1.03
C LEU A 88 5.84 6.46 -2.55
N ARG A 89 6.38 5.45 -3.26
CA ARG A 89 6.32 5.37 -4.72
C ARG A 89 4.88 5.19 -5.21
N LEU A 90 4.15 4.23 -4.63
CA LEU A 90 2.77 3.94 -5.03
C LEU A 90 1.83 5.12 -4.75
N LEU A 91 2.02 5.83 -3.65
CA LEU A 91 1.28 7.07 -3.35
C LEU A 91 1.51 8.19 -4.37
N GLN A 92 2.50 8.11 -5.27
CA GLN A 92 2.64 9.06 -6.38
C GLN A 92 1.67 8.74 -7.53
N GLU A 93 1.16 7.51 -7.60
CA GLU A 93 0.24 7.08 -8.66
C GLU A 93 -1.20 7.40 -8.24
N ASP A 94 -1.90 8.25 -9.01
CA ASP A 94 -3.27 8.67 -8.68
C ASP A 94 -4.26 7.49 -8.66
N ASN A 95 -4.06 6.49 -9.53
CA ASN A 95 -4.85 5.26 -9.52
C ASN A 95 -4.72 4.52 -8.19
N PHE A 96 -3.50 4.39 -7.69
CA PHE A 96 -3.26 3.71 -6.41
C PHE A 96 -3.92 4.45 -5.25
N ARG A 97 -3.91 5.79 -5.23
CA ARG A 97 -4.59 6.57 -4.18
C ARG A 97 -6.09 6.27 -4.14
N ARG A 98 -6.72 6.06 -5.29
CA ARG A 98 -8.13 5.67 -5.39
C ARG A 98 -8.35 4.24 -4.92
N ASP A 99 -7.46 3.33 -5.32
CA ASP A 99 -7.63 1.90 -5.10
C ASP A 99 -7.22 1.44 -3.69
N ILE A 100 -6.48 2.25 -2.93
CA ILE A 100 -5.99 1.89 -1.58
C ILE A 100 -7.10 1.70 -0.53
N ILE A 101 -8.31 2.16 -0.82
CA ILE A 101 -9.50 1.92 -0.01
C ILE A 101 -9.94 0.44 -0.13
N LEU A 102 -9.55 -0.23 -1.21
CA LEU A 102 -9.96 -1.59 -1.51
C LEU A 102 -9.15 -2.62 -0.69
N PRO A 103 -9.81 -3.55 0.03
CA PRO A 103 -9.13 -4.55 0.87
C PRO A 103 -8.05 -5.36 0.15
N GLN A 104 -8.28 -5.73 -1.10
CA GLN A 104 -7.32 -6.50 -1.92
C GLN A 104 -6.00 -5.75 -2.16
N VAL A 105 -6.04 -4.42 -2.25
CA VAL A 105 -4.84 -3.59 -2.43
C VAL A 105 -4.05 -3.52 -1.13
N ILE A 106 -4.76 -3.43 0.00
CA ILE A 106 -4.16 -3.43 1.36
C ILE A 106 -3.48 -4.78 1.62
N GLU A 107 -4.14 -5.90 1.30
CA GLU A 107 -3.60 -7.26 1.44
C GLU A 107 -2.34 -7.45 0.57
N GLY A 108 -2.39 -7.02 -0.70
CA GLY A 108 -1.24 -7.04 -1.60
C GLY A 108 -0.10 -6.11 -1.17
N LEU A 109 -0.38 -5.06 -0.40
CA LEU A 109 0.64 -4.20 0.20
C LEU A 109 1.23 -4.79 1.49
N ALA A 110 0.41 -5.45 2.30
CA ALA A 110 0.80 -6.16 3.51
C ALA A 110 1.70 -7.38 3.25
N GLY A 111 1.84 -7.80 1.98
CA GLY A 111 2.56 -9.01 1.62
C GLY A 111 1.82 -10.28 2.03
N VAL A 112 0.53 -10.17 2.36
CA VAL A 112 -0.36 -11.32 2.54
C VAL A 112 -0.76 -11.75 1.14
N SER A 113 0.09 -12.56 0.50
CA SER A 113 -0.37 -13.37 -0.62
C SER A 113 -1.49 -14.25 -0.06
N VAL A 114 -2.74 -14.01 -0.46
CA VAL A 114 -3.79 -15.00 -0.32
C VAL A 114 -3.21 -16.29 -0.90
N PRO A 115 -3.03 -17.38 -0.13
CA PRO A 115 -2.64 -18.64 -0.73
C PRO A 115 -3.71 -18.93 -1.78
N GLU A 116 -3.27 -19.12 -3.03
CA GLU A 116 -4.17 -19.53 -4.10
C GLU A 116 -5.12 -20.60 -3.56
N PRO A 117 -6.44 -20.51 -3.82
CA PRO A 117 -7.30 -21.63 -3.53
C PRO A 117 -6.72 -22.83 -4.29
N VAL A 118 -6.17 -23.78 -3.55
CA VAL A 118 -5.72 -25.07 -4.05
C VAL A 118 -6.86 -25.58 -4.91
N GLN A 119 -6.64 -25.62 -6.22
CA GLN A 119 -7.55 -26.28 -7.14
C GLN A 119 -7.53 -27.74 -6.71
N THR A 120 -8.54 -28.15 -5.95
CA THR A 120 -8.84 -29.57 -5.74
C THR A 120 -9.14 -30.12 -7.13
N GLU A 121 -8.14 -30.72 -7.76
CA GLU A 121 -8.30 -31.62 -8.88
C GLU A 121 -9.27 -32.72 -8.42
N THR A 122 -10.55 -32.53 -8.73
CA THR A 122 -11.53 -33.60 -8.69
C THR A 122 -11.20 -34.53 -9.86
N ASP A 123 -10.37 -35.53 -9.59
CA ASP A 123 -10.18 -36.69 -10.46
C ASP A 123 -11.51 -37.47 -10.52
N PRO A 124 -12.16 -37.62 -11.69
CA PRO A 124 -13.36 -38.42 -11.84
C PRO A 124 -12.97 -39.79 -12.40
N THR A 125 -12.53 -40.71 -11.55
CA THR A 125 -12.46 -42.13 -11.95
C THR A 125 -12.72 -43.05 -10.77
N ASP A 126 -13.94 -43.59 -10.68
CA ASP A 126 -14.24 -45.03 -10.79
C ASP A 126 -15.65 -45.29 -10.24
N GLU A 127 -16.64 -45.20 -11.14
CA GLU A 127 -17.91 -45.89 -10.94
C GLU A 127 -17.63 -47.40 -10.93
N LYS A 128 -17.62 -48.02 -9.76
CA LYS A 128 -17.87 -49.45 -9.65
C LYS A 128 -19.21 -49.67 -8.95
N GLN A 129 -20.20 -49.82 -9.81
CA GLN A 129 -21.56 -50.23 -9.52
C GLN A 129 -21.56 -51.58 -8.80
N ASP A 130 -22.08 -51.55 -7.57
CA ASP A 130 -22.45 -52.70 -6.75
C ASP A 130 -23.91 -53.06 -7.11
N ASP A 131 -24.19 -54.32 -7.43
CA ASP A 131 -25.54 -54.88 -7.50
C ASP A 131 -25.48 -56.42 -7.36
N PRO A 132 -26.55 -57.09 -6.88
CA PRO A 132 -26.49 -57.81 -5.61
C PRO A 132 -26.93 -59.28 -5.69
N ASN A 133 -26.53 -60.06 -4.67
CA ASN A 133 -27.25 -61.16 -4.01
C ASN A 133 -27.92 -62.31 -4.83
N GLY A 134 -27.44 -63.55 -4.64
CA GLY A 134 -28.26 -64.72 -4.25
C GLY A 134 -28.92 -65.64 -5.31
N LYS A 135 -28.28 -66.80 -5.61
CA LYS A 135 -28.88 -68.15 -5.81
C LYS A 135 -27.74 -69.13 -6.16
N THR A 136 -27.46 -70.19 -5.40
CA THR A 136 -28.21 -71.46 -5.32
C THR A 136 -27.66 -72.26 -4.15
#